data_AF-A0A661FBL0-F1
#
_entry.id   AF-A0A661FBL0-F1
#
_cell.length_a   1.000
_cell.length_b   1.000
_cell.length_c   1.000
_cell.angle_alpha   90.00
_cell.angle_beta   90.00
_cell.angle_gamma   90.00
#
_symmetry.space_group_name_H-M   'P 1'
#
loop_
_entity.id
_entity.type
_entity.pdbx_description
1 polymer ?
#
loop_
_entity_poly.entity_id
_entity_poly.type
_entity_poly.pdbx_seq_one_letter_code
_entity_poly.pdbx_strand_id
1 'polypeptide(L)' 'MKVKLLSGCVVGTGKTGNKGQVVEVSDTLGRQLLGMGKAEKVSPKKAGKSD' A
#
# COMPACT_ATOMS: atom_id res chain seq x y z
N MET A 1 3.05 5.99 5.64
CA MET A 1 1.99 4.94 5.68
C MET A 1 2.33 3.76 4.78
N LYS A 2 2.19 2.50 5.22
CA LYS A 2 2.37 1.32 4.35
C LYS A 2 1.04 0.84 3.77
N VAL A 3 0.99 0.68 2.45
CA VAL A 3 -0.19 0.20 1.72
C VAL A 3 0.20 -0.89 0.72
N LYS A 4 -0.70 -1.83 0.49
CA LYS A 4 -0.55 -2.90 -0.51
C LYS A 4 -1.32 -2.49 -1.75
N LEU A 5 -0.63 -2.36 -2.88
CA LEU A 5 -1.29 -1.97 -4.12
C LEU A 5 -2.16 -3.11 -4.65
N LEU A 6 -3.39 -2.82 -5.04
CA LEU A 6 -4.32 -3.78 -5.64
C LEU A 6 -4.22 -3.83 -7.16
N SER A 7 -3.54 -2.84 -7.76
CA SER A 7 -3.29 -2.73 -9.19
C SER A 7 -1.94 -2.06 -9.42
N GLY A 8 -1.34 -2.26 -10.60
CA GLY A 8 -0.13 -1.54 -10.99
C GLY A 8 -0.43 -0.03 -11.05
N CYS A 9 0.25 0.75 -10.23
CA CYS A 9 -0.01 2.18 -10.08
C CYS A 9 1.30 2.93 -9.86
N VAL A 10 1.40 4.12 -10.47
CA VAL A 10 2.53 5.02 -10.26
C VAL A 10 2.31 5.76 -8.94
N VAL A 11 3.20 5.53 -7.96
CA VAL A 11 3.11 6.09 -6.59
C VAL A 11 4.01 7.32 -6.38
N GLY A 12 4.73 7.75 -7.42
CA GLY A 12 5.57 8.96 -7.48
C GLY A 12 6.21 9.09 -8.86
N THR A 13 6.79 10.24 -9.19
CA THR A 13 7.49 10.47 -10.47
C THR A 13 8.62 9.44 -10.65
N GLY A 14 8.38 8.42 -11.48
CA GLY A 14 9.33 7.35 -11.79
C GLY A 14 9.28 6.11 -10.89
N LYS A 15 8.38 6.04 -9.89
CA LYS A 15 8.15 4.80 -9.10
C LYS A 15 6.80 4.19 -9.41
N THR A 16 6.82 3.10 -10.18
CA THR A 16 5.66 2.25 -10.41
C THR A 16 5.66 1.13 -9.37
N GLY A 17 4.58 1.02 -8.63
CA GLY A 17 4.36 -0.11 -7.74
C GLY A 17 3.48 -1.15 -8.42
N ASN A 18 3.84 -2.41 -8.28
CA ASN A 18 3.13 -3.54 -8.88
C ASN A 18 1.95 -3.99 -8.01
N LYS A 19 0.97 -4.67 -8.63
CA LYS A 19 -0.12 -5.33 -7.90
C LYS A 19 0.44 -6.30 -6.87
N GLY A 20 -0.06 -6.22 -5.64
CA GLY A 20 0.38 -7.02 -4.50
C GLY A 20 1.59 -6.47 -3.75
N GLN A 21 2.29 -5.48 -4.31
CA GLN A 21 3.47 -4.88 -3.69
C GLN A 21 3.07 -4.01 -2.50
N VAL A 22 3.79 -4.17 -1.39
CA VAL A 22 3.69 -3.26 -0.25
C VAL A 22 4.66 -2.11 -0.48
N VAL A 23 4.12 -0.90 -0.53
CA VAL A 23 4.88 0.33 -0.71
C VAL A 23 4.63 1.27 0.45
N GLU A 24 5.66 2.02 0.82
CA GLU A 24 5.53 3.10 1.79
C GLU A 24 5.26 4.41 1.04
N VAL A 25 4.15 5.04 1.38
CA VAL A 25 3.67 6.29 0.78
C VAL A 25 3.38 7.31 1.87
N SER A 26 3.36 8.59 1.51
CA SER A 26 2.90 9.66 2.39
C SER A 26 1.44 9.42 2.81
N ASP A 27 1.05 9.87 4.00
CA ASP A 27 -0.29 9.67 4.53
C ASP A 27 -1.40 10.23 3.61
N THR A 28 -1.17 11.38 2.97
CA THR A 28 -2.11 11.96 2.00
C THR A 28 -2.33 11.05 0.79
N LEU A 29 -1.23 10.57 0.18
CA LEU A 29 -1.29 9.67 -0.98
C LEU A 29 -1.89 8.30 -0.60
N GLY A 30 -1.50 7.76 0.56
CA GLY A 30 -2.06 6.52 1.09
C GLY A 30 -3.57 6.62 1.27
N ARG A 31 -4.08 7.69 1.88
CA ARG A 31 -5.53 7.93 2.03
C ARG A 31 -6.25 8.05 0.69
N GLN A 32 -5.66 8.72 -0.29
CA GLN A 32 -6.23 8.79 -1.65
C GLN A 32 -6.30 7.40 -2.30
N LEU A 33 -5.21 6.63 -2.26
CA LEU A 33 -5.16 5.28 -2.84
C LEU A 33 -6.15 4.32 -2.18
N LEU A 34 -6.35 4.44 -0.86
CA LEU A 34 -7.35 3.69 -0.10
C LEU A 34 -8.78 4.11 -0.49
N GLY A 35 -9.05 5.42 -0.55
CA GLY A 35 -10.36 5.94 -0.95
C GLY A 35 -10.74 5.61 -2.40
N MET A 36 -9.75 5.45 -3.28
CA MET A 36 -9.94 5.02 -4.67
C MET A 36 -10.04 3.50 -4.85
N GLY A 37 -9.89 2.70 -3.78
CA GLY A 37 -9.87 1.24 -3.87
C GLY A 37 -8.68 0.69 -4.70
N LYS A 38 -7.60 1.46 -4.83
CA LYS A 38 -6.38 1.08 -5.59
C LYS A 38 -5.32 0.45 -4.71
N ALA A 39 -5.41 0.63 -3.40
CA ALA A 39 -4.54 0.02 -2.41
C ALA A 39 -5.33 -0.40 -1.16
N GLU A 40 -4.76 -1.27 -0.35
CA GLU A 40 -5.26 -1.65 0.97
C GLU A 40 -4.27 -1.26 2.06
N LYS A 41 -4.78 -0.93 3.26
CA LYS A 41 -3.94 -0.53 4.37
C LYS A 41 -3.23 -1.78 4.89
N VAL A 42 -1.91 -1.77 4.88
CA VAL A 42 -1.11 -2.82 5.52
C VAL A 42 -0.96 -2.41 6.97
N SER A 43 -1.97 -2.72 7.78
CA SER A 43 -1.75 -2.77 9.21
C SER A 43 -0.73 -3.88 9.47
N PRO A 44 0.26 -3.67 10.35
CA PRO A 44 1.01 -4.80 10.88
C PRO A 44 -0.03 -5.68 11.57
N LYS A 45 -0.47 -6.74 10.90
CA LYS A 45 -1.14 -7.83 11.59
C LYS A 45 -0.11 -8.24 12.63
N LYS A 46 -0.45 -8.08 13.91
CA LYS A 46 0.34 -8.58 15.03
C LYS A 46 0.87 -9.94 14.59
N ALA A 47 2.19 -10.03 14.40
CA ALA A 47 2.86 -11.28 14.07
C ALA A 47 2.67 -12.16 15.30
N GLY A 48 1.56 -12.89 15.35
CA GLY A 48 1.36 -13.95 16.30
C GLY A 48 2.42 -15.00 15.98
N LYS A 49 3.38 -15.15 16.89
CA LYS A 49 4.11 -16.40 17.00
C LYS A 49 3.09 -17.50 17.31
N SER A 50 2.97 -18.44 16.38
CA SER A 50 2.31 -19.75 16.46
C SER A 50 2.54 -20.33 15.06
N ASP A 51 3.51 -21.21 14.81
CA ASP A 51 4.05 -22.34 15.58
C ASP A 51 5.58 -22.45 15.45
#